data_AF-A0A016WGV5-F1
#
_entry.id   AF-A0A016WGV5-F1
#
_cell.length_a   1.000
_cell.length_b   1.000
_cell.length_c   1.000
_cell.angle_alpha   90.00
_cell.angle_beta   90.00
_cell.angle_gamma   90.00
#
_symmetry.space_group_name_H-M   'P 1'
#
loop_
_entity.id
_entity.type
_entity.pdbx_description
1 polymer ?
#
loop_
_entity_poly.entity_id
_entity_poly.type
_entity_poly.pdbx_seq_one_letter_code
_entity_poly.pdbx_strand_id
1 'polypeptide(L)'
;MAVAFSTTKIWAGLTAAILASRGLLQYDRKVSTFWPEFAKHGKGGISVRDVLDHKAGLVSFGREFGLEDARQHHVISSLIEEAVPLWVPGTTRGYHALTYGFIVDEVIRRLHPQNYSVSQIYNEEIWSEGISFSIGSQHPNHDSIATVSNPPLWESIIAHLKKPLCLLNSIWSHIQHNGLAMISANYPYFLGIMRTDIVPYNDPKILELPLISCMGIGTAEGFAKAVRQVFEKKLISEEVWNLLSRPTTTEEDIVLSSVKSFGHGFTYEQHPVHKGPC
;
A
#
# COMPACT_ATOMS: atom_id res chain seq x y z
N MET A 1 11.70 14.78 -10.46
CA MET A 1 10.86 14.00 -9.52
C MET A 1 10.54 12.65 -10.14
N ALA A 2 10.16 11.65 -9.36
CA ALA A 2 9.77 10.34 -9.85
C ALA A 2 8.55 9.82 -9.08
N VAL A 3 7.81 8.91 -9.70
CA VAL A 3 6.75 8.13 -9.04
C VAL A 3 7.41 7.10 -8.13
N ALA A 4 7.03 7.11 -6.86
CA ALA A 4 7.68 6.31 -5.80
C ALA A 4 7.08 4.89 -5.65
N PHE A 5 5.99 4.59 -6.35
CA PHE A 5 5.29 3.31 -6.31
C PHE A 5 5.02 2.86 -4.87
N SER A 6 5.20 1.57 -4.57
CA SER A 6 4.92 0.96 -3.27
C SER A 6 5.64 1.61 -2.08
N THR A 7 6.69 2.40 -2.29
CA THR A 7 7.29 3.25 -1.25
C THR A 7 6.26 4.16 -0.59
N THR A 8 5.22 4.55 -1.34
CA THR A 8 4.12 5.40 -0.86
C THR A 8 3.32 4.74 0.27
N LYS A 9 3.31 3.40 0.36
CA LYS A 9 2.60 2.66 1.41
C LYS A 9 3.14 2.94 2.81
N ILE A 10 4.36 3.48 2.93
CA ILE A 10 4.88 3.93 4.23
C ILE A 10 3.94 4.92 4.90
N TRP A 11 3.24 5.76 4.11
CA TRP A 11 2.33 6.77 4.63
C TRP A 11 1.06 6.18 5.23
N ALA A 12 0.64 4.99 4.79
CA ALA A 12 -0.42 4.23 5.46
C ALA A 12 0.02 3.81 6.87
N GLY A 13 1.20 3.19 7.01
CA GLY A 13 1.75 2.77 8.30
C GLY A 13 2.03 3.95 9.25
N LEU A 14 2.66 5.01 8.74
CA LEU A 14 2.94 6.21 9.53
C LEU A 14 1.65 6.92 9.98
N THR A 15 0.66 7.05 9.10
CA THR A 15 -0.62 7.65 9.48
C THR A 15 -1.35 6.79 10.51
N ALA A 16 -1.36 5.46 10.34
CA ALA A 16 -1.93 4.56 11.33
C ALA A 16 -1.26 4.70 12.70
N ALA A 17 0.07 4.85 12.74
CA ALA A 17 0.82 5.07 13.96
C ALA A 17 0.55 6.42 14.63
N ILE A 18 0.36 7.48 13.85
CA ILE A 18 -0.05 8.80 14.35
C ILE A 18 -1.44 8.69 15.00
N LEU A 19 -2.40 8.06 14.33
CA LEU A 19 -3.74 7.87 14.90
C LEU A 19 -3.73 6.97 16.14
N ALA A 20 -2.88 5.93 16.17
CA ALA A 20 -2.70 5.10 17.36
C ALA A 20 -2.13 5.90 18.54
N SER A 21 -1.15 6.78 18.28
CA SER A 21 -0.56 7.66 19.30
C SER A 21 -1.56 8.67 19.87
N ARG A 22 -2.65 8.94 19.15
CA ARG A 22 -3.76 9.80 19.57
C ARG A 22 -4.93 9.02 20.19
N GLY A 23 -4.81 7.70 20.32
CA GLY A 23 -5.88 6.84 20.80
C GLY A 23 -7.07 6.67 19.84
N LEU A 24 -6.93 7.11 18.58
CA LEU A 24 -7.97 7.01 17.56
C LEU A 24 -7.97 5.65 16.85
N LEU A 25 -6.80 4.98 16.80
CA LEU A 25 -6.62 3.68 16.16
C LEU A 25 -6.14 2.64 17.19
N GLN A 26 -6.75 1.46 17.14
CA GLN A 26 -6.28 0.26 17.83
C GLN A 26 -6.07 -0.83 16.79
N TYR A 27 -4.86 -1.39 16.72
CA TYR A 27 -4.49 -2.35 15.66
C TYR A 27 -5.36 -3.62 15.69
N ASP A 28 -5.68 -4.14 16.88
CA ASP A 28 -6.50 -5.35 17.03
C ASP A 28 -8.02 -5.09 16.94
N ARG A 29 -8.44 -3.82 16.77
CA ARG A 29 -9.86 -3.49 16.61
C ARG A 29 -10.37 -4.01 15.27
N LYS A 30 -11.49 -4.73 15.30
CA LYS A 30 -12.17 -5.20 14.09
C LYS A 30 -12.69 -4.02 13.27
N VAL A 31 -12.44 -4.02 11.96
CA VAL A 31 -12.89 -2.96 11.04
C VAL A 31 -14.42 -2.82 11.08
N SER A 32 -15.12 -3.95 11.19
CA SER A 32 -16.58 -4.03 11.31
C SER A 32 -17.18 -3.25 12.50
N THR A 33 -16.39 -2.91 13.52
CA THR A 33 -16.88 -2.16 14.70
C THR A 33 -17.06 -0.67 14.45
N PHE A 34 -16.49 -0.13 13.37
CA PHE A 34 -16.65 1.27 12.94
C PHE A 34 -17.04 1.39 11.46
N TRP A 35 -17.05 0.27 10.73
CA TRP A 35 -17.55 0.14 9.38
C TRP A 35 -18.40 -1.14 9.25
N PRO A 36 -19.65 -1.15 9.74
CA PRO A 36 -20.47 -2.37 9.82
C PRO A 36 -20.65 -3.09 8.48
N GLU A 37 -20.78 -2.35 7.39
CA GLU A 37 -20.96 -2.87 6.03
C GLU A 37 -19.74 -3.66 5.55
N PHE A 38 -18.54 -3.37 6.10
CA PHE A 38 -17.34 -4.16 5.85
C PHE A 38 -17.50 -5.61 6.32
N ALA A 39 -18.42 -5.94 7.23
CA ALA A 39 -18.56 -7.31 7.75
C ALA A 39 -19.10 -8.34 6.73
N LYS A 40 -19.66 -7.87 5.60
CA LYS A 40 -20.21 -8.73 4.54
C LYS A 40 -19.19 -9.75 4.04
N HIS A 41 -19.66 -10.87 3.49
CA HIS A 41 -18.83 -11.89 2.84
C HIS A 41 -17.73 -12.47 3.75
N GLY A 42 -18.02 -12.61 5.05
CA GLY A 42 -17.10 -13.25 6.02
C GLY A 42 -15.98 -12.33 6.55
N LYS A 43 -15.99 -11.05 6.20
CA LYS A 43 -14.97 -10.06 6.59
C LYS A 43 -15.09 -9.54 8.02
N GLY A 44 -16.15 -9.91 8.75
CA GLY A 44 -16.47 -9.36 10.08
C GLY A 44 -15.38 -9.55 11.16
N GLY A 45 -14.48 -10.53 11.00
CA GLY A 45 -13.36 -10.79 11.90
C GLY A 45 -12.07 -10.03 11.62
N ILE A 46 -11.97 -9.34 10.48
CA ILE A 46 -10.74 -8.64 10.05
C ILE A 46 -10.45 -7.45 10.97
N SER A 47 -9.25 -7.43 11.54
CA SER A 47 -8.72 -6.31 12.32
C SER A 47 -8.06 -5.24 11.45
N VAL A 48 -7.82 -4.06 12.02
CA VAL A 48 -7.00 -3.02 11.36
C VAL A 48 -5.59 -3.55 11.05
N ARG A 49 -5.02 -4.36 11.95
CA ARG A 49 -3.74 -5.04 11.74
C ARG A 49 -3.78 -5.96 10.53
N ASP A 50 -4.83 -6.76 10.37
CA ASP A 50 -4.95 -7.67 9.21
C ASP A 50 -4.99 -6.90 7.87
N VAL A 51 -5.61 -5.73 7.85
CA VAL A 51 -5.58 -4.85 6.67
C VAL A 51 -4.16 -4.35 6.39
N LEU A 52 -3.49 -3.80 7.41
CA LEU A 52 -2.14 -3.23 7.29
C LEU A 52 -1.07 -4.28 6.96
N ASP A 53 -1.25 -5.52 7.42
CA ASP A 53 -0.30 -6.63 7.25
C ASP A 53 -0.63 -7.52 6.03
N HIS A 54 -1.51 -7.05 5.14
CA HIS A 54 -1.91 -7.71 3.90
C HIS A 54 -2.60 -9.09 4.08
N LYS A 55 -3.37 -9.26 5.16
CA LYS A 55 -4.08 -10.50 5.50
C LYS A 55 -5.59 -10.48 5.24
N ALA A 56 -6.12 -9.38 4.69
CA ALA A 56 -7.55 -9.22 4.44
C ALA A 56 -8.12 -10.08 3.29
N GLY A 57 -7.28 -10.57 2.37
CA GLY A 57 -7.73 -11.35 1.21
C GLY A 57 -8.31 -10.55 0.06
N LEU A 58 -8.15 -9.22 0.05
CA LEU A 58 -8.80 -8.28 -0.85
C LEU A 58 -7.85 -7.73 -1.91
N VAL A 59 -7.08 -8.59 -2.57
CA VAL A 59 -6.18 -8.18 -3.68
C VAL A 59 -6.96 -7.76 -4.94
N SER A 60 -8.27 -8.02 -4.97
CA SER A 60 -9.24 -7.48 -5.92
C SER A 60 -10.59 -7.26 -5.22
N PHE A 61 -11.44 -6.36 -5.74
CA PHE A 61 -12.83 -6.22 -5.29
C PHE A 61 -13.82 -7.02 -6.14
N GLY A 62 -13.34 -7.87 -7.06
CA GLY A 62 -14.16 -8.76 -7.88
C GLY A 62 -14.89 -8.09 -9.05
N ARG A 63 -14.90 -6.76 -9.12
CA ARG A 63 -15.48 -5.97 -10.21
C ARG A 63 -14.51 -4.89 -10.66
N GLU A 64 -14.33 -4.72 -11.97
CA GLU A 64 -13.55 -3.60 -12.52
C GLU A 64 -14.23 -2.24 -12.27
N PHE A 65 -13.40 -1.22 -12.11
CA PHE A 65 -13.83 0.17 -11.93
C PHE A 65 -12.87 1.13 -12.63
N GLY A 66 -13.36 2.31 -12.97
CA GLY A 66 -12.59 3.33 -13.70
C GLY A 66 -11.89 4.33 -12.79
N LEU A 67 -11.08 5.20 -13.40
CA LEU A 67 -10.44 6.31 -12.70
C LEU A 67 -11.45 7.24 -12.00
N GLU A 68 -12.59 7.53 -12.63
CA GLU A 68 -13.60 8.40 -12.03
C GLU A 68 -14.28 7.76 -10.81
N ASP A 69 -14.45 6.44 -10.80
CA ASP A 69 -14.91 5.71 -9.62
C ASP A 69 -13.85 5.79 -8.51
N ALA A 70 -12.57 5.67 -8.86
CA ALA A 70 -11.45 5.73 -7.92
C ALA A 70 -11.31 7.07 -7.20
N ARG A 71 -11.84 8.16 -7.76
CA ARG A 71 -11.89 9.49 -7.12
C ARG A 71 -13.03 9.61 -6.12
N GLN A 72 -13.99 8.69 -6.15
CA GLN A 72 -15.20 8.74 -5.35
C GLN A 72 -15.13 7.74 -4.21
N HIS A 73 -14.76 8.23 -3.02
CA HIS A 73 -14.57 7.41 -1.83
C HIS A 73 -15.80 6.51 -1.54
N HIS A 74 -17.03 7.03 -1.72
CA HIS A 74 -18.25 6.27 -1.49
C HIS A 74 -18.39 5.07 -2.46
N VAL A 75 -18.00 5.22 -3.73
CA VAL A 75 -17.99 4.13 -4.71
C VAL A 75 -16.98 3.06 -4.31
N ILE A 76 -15.77 3.48 -3.95
CA ILE A 76 -14.70 2.57 -3.51
C ILE A 76 -15.07 1.83 -2.23
N SER A 77 -15.65 2.53 -1.25
CA SER A 77 -16.14 1.90 -0.02
C SER A 77 -17.18 0.82 -0.31
N SER A 78 -18.14 1.08 -1.21
CA SER A 78 -19.14 0.09 -1.61
C SER A 78 -18.51 -1.12 -2.32
N LEU A 79 -17.50 -0.91 -3.17
CA LEU A 79 -16.75 -2.01 -3.79
C LEU A 79 -16.02 -2.87 -2.75
N ILE A 80 -15.41 -2.26 -1.74
CA ILE A 80 -14.73 -2.98 -0.64
C ILE A 80 -15.73 -3.77 0.20
N GLU A 81 -16.89 -3.20 0.49
CA GLU A 81 -17.97 -3.85 1.25
C GLU A 81 -18.45 -5.12 0.54
N GLU A 82 -18.63 -5.07 -0.78
CA GLU A 82 -19.09 -6.20 -1.59
C GLU A 82 -17.97 -7.17 -2.02
N ALA A 83 -16.70 -6.81 -1.80
CA ALA A 83 -15.59 -7.68 -2.12
C ALA A 83 -15.60 -8.97 -1.29
N VAL A 84 -15.36 -10.10 -1.96
CA VAL A 84 -15.21 -11.42 -1.35
C VAL A 84 -13.73 -11.70 -1.17
N PRO A 85 -13.22 -11.97 0.06
CA PRO A 85 -11.84 -12.38 0.26
C PRO A 85 -11.47 -13.61 -0.55
N LEU A 86 -10.31 -13.59 -1.22
CA LEU A 86 -9.81 -14.72 -2.01
C LEU A 86 -9.23 -15.85 -1.16
N TRP A 87 -9.06 -15.63 0.14
CA TRP A 87 -8.69 -16.63 1.14
C TRP A 87 -9.31 -16.27 2.49
N VAL A 88 -9.25 -17.18 3.46
CA VAL A 88 -9.78 -16.95 4.81
C VAL A 88 -9.00 -15.80 5.47
N PRO A 89 -9.65 -14.67 5.80
CA PRO A 89 -8.92 -13.51 6.32
C PRO A 89 -8.13 -13.81 7.61
N GLY A 90 -6.98 -13.18 7.78
CA GLY A 90 -6.09 -13.35 8.94
C GLY A 90 -5.21 -14.61 8.89
N THR A 91 -5.56 -15.62 8.08
CA THR A 91 -4.84 -16.92 8.05
C THR A 91 -3.57 -16.89 7.19
N THR A 92 -3.56 -16.07 6.14
CA THR A 92 -2.50 -16.03 5.14
C THR A 92 -2.23 -14.59 4.73
N ARG A 93 -0.95 -14.27 4.47
CA ARG A 93 -0.56 -12.99 3.89
C ARG A 93 -0.50 -13.10 2.37
N GLY A 94 -1.08 -12.11 1.70
CA GLY A 94 -0.90 -11.91 0.27
C GLY A 94 -0.87 -10.43 -0.05
N TYR A 95 0.26 -9.94 -0.55
CA TYR A 95 0.47 -8.54 -0.84
C TYR A 95 -0.64 -7.92 -1.71
N HIS A 96 -1.27 -6.86 -1.21
CA HIS A 96 -2.30 -6.10 -1.92
C HIS A 96 -1.60 -4.95 -2.65
N ALA A 97 -1.20 -5.15 -3.91
CA ALA A 97 -0.28 -4.21 -4.56
C ALA A 97 -0.95 -2.85 -4.84
N LEU A 98 -2.22 -2.85 -5.25
CA LEU A 98 -2.97 -1.64 -5.59
C LEU A 98 -4.17 -1.41 -4.66
N THR A 99 -4.93 -2.45 -4.33
CA THR A 99 -6.14 -2.35 -3.48
C THR A 99 -5.84 -1.89 -2.05
N TYR A 100 -4.63 -2.14 -1.54
CA TYR A 100 -4.20 -1.73 -0.19
C TYR A 100 -4.45 -0.24 0.07
N GLY A 101 -4.18 0.60 -0.91
CA GLY A 101 -4.27 2.05 -0.75
C GLY A 101 -5.70 2.51 -0.55
N PHE A 102 -6.64 1.90 -1.28
CA PHE A 102 -8.07 2.16 -1.14
C PHE A 102 -8.61 1.66 0.20
N ILE A 103 -8.26 0.44 0.60
CA ILE A 103 -8.76 -0.15 1.85
C ILE A 103 -8.25 0.63 3.06
N VAL A 104 -6.95 0.94 3.10
CA VAL A 104 -6.38 1.69 4.22
C VAL A 104 -6.92 3.11 4.27
N ASP A 105 -7.10 3.79 3.13
CA ASP A 105 -7.64 5.15 3.12
C ASP A 105 -9.06 5.20 3.71
N GLU A 106 -9.95 4.27 3.35
CA GLU A 106 -11.30 4.17 3.93
C GLU A 106 -11.26 3.87 5.44
N VAL A 107 -10.38 2.98 5.89
CA VAL A 107 -10.19 2.70 7.32
C VAL A 107 -9.76 3.96 8.07
N ILE A 108 -8.77 4.69 7.54
CA ILE A 108 -8.24 5.91 8.15
C ILE A 108 -9.30 7.03 8.18
N ARG A 109 -10.03 7.24 7.08
CA ARG A 109 -11.12 8.22 7.02
C ARG A 109 -12.15 7.96 8.13
N ARG A 110 -12.60 6.73 8.28
CA ARG A 110 -13.63 6.38 9.29
C ARG A 110 -13.14 6.49 10.74
N LEU A 111 -11.83 6.40 10.97
CA LEU A 111 -11.24 6.58 12.31
C LEU A 111 -10.92 8.05 12.61
N HIS A 112 -10.72 8.87 11.59
CA HIS A 112 -10.39 10.29 11.75
C HIS A 112 -11.67 11.11 12.03
N PRO A 113 -11.72 11.96 13.07
CA PRO A 113 -12.93 12.73 13.41
C PRO A 113 -13.44 13.64 12.28
N GLN A 114 -12.54 14.13 11.41
CA GLN A 114 -12.86 14.97 10.25
C GLN A 114 -12.97 14.19 8.92
N ASN A 115 -12.94 12.85 8.95
CA ASN A 115 -12.92 11.99 7.75
C ASN A 115 -11.76 12.27 6.77
N TYR A 116 -10.60 12.68 7.30
CA TYR A 116 -9.41 12.95 6.49
C TYR A 116 -8.82 11.65 5.93
N SER A 117 -8.42 11.68 4.65
CA SER A 117 -7.57 10.64 4.06
C SER A 117 -6.17 10.65 4.66
N VAL A 118 -5.45 9.56 4.37
CA VAL A 118 -3.99 9.51 4.53
C VAL A 118 -3.31 10.67 3.81
N SER A 119 -3.72 11.01 2.58
CA SER A 119 -3.13 12.12 1.83
C SER A 119 -3.42 13.49 2.45
N GLN A 120 -4.61 13.69 3.03
CA GLN A 120 -4.96 14.92 3.73
C GLN A 120 -4.14 15.05 5.02
N ILE A 121 -4.03 13.99 5.82
CA ILE A 121 -3.21 13.98 7.03
C ILE A 121 -1.74 14.23 6.69
N TYR A 122 -1.22 13.61 5.62
CA TYR A 122 0.13 13.89 5.12
C TYR A 122 0.34 15.38 4.80
N ASN A 123 -0.58 15.99 4.05
CA ASN A 123 -0.45 17.39 3.63
C ASN A 123 -0.55 18.37 4.81
N GLU A 124 -1.44 18.12 5.76
CA GLU A 124 -1.69 19.02 6.89
C GLU A 124 -0.61 18.90 7.98
N GLU A 125 -0.13 17.68 8.25
CA GLU A 125 0.66 17.42 9.45
C GLU A 125 2.13 17.15 9.16
N ILE A 126 2.47 16.65 7.98
CA ILE A 126 3.81 16.16 7.65
C ILE A 126 4.46 17.10 6.64
N TRP A 127 3.78 17.38 5.55
CA TRP A 127 4.29 18.27 4.51
C TRP A 127 4.54 19.68 5.06
N SER A 128 5.55 20.32 4.49
CA SER A 128 5.92 21.71 4.76
C SER A 128 6.71 22.25 3.56
N GLU A 129 6.91 23.56 3.52
CA GLU A 129 7.79 24.17 2.53
C GLU A 129 9.19 23.52 2.54
N GLY A 130 9.77 23.32 1.35
CA GLY A 130 11.06 22.65 1.16
C GLY A 130 10.99 21.12 1.06
N ILE A 131 9.81 20.51 1.19
CA ILE A 131 9.59 19.07 0.96
C ILE A 131 9.11 18.83 -0.47
N SER A 132 10.02 18.33 -1.31
CA SER A 132 9.71 17.93 -2.69
C SER A 132 9.16 16.50 -2.75
N PHE A 133 8.06 16.23 -2.05
CA PHE A 133 7.31 14.97 -2.08
C PHE A 133 5.82 15.20 -1.81
N SER A 134 4.96 14.60 -2.64
CA SER A 134 3.50 14.72 -2.59
C SER A 134 2.85 13.34 -2.73
N ILE A 135 1.59 13.21 -2.32
CA ILE A 135 0.78 12.00 -2.54
C ILE A 135 -0.43 12.39 -3.41
N GLY A 136 -0.35 12.02 -4.69
CA GLY A 136 -1.14 12.66 -5.74
C GLY A 136 -0.63 14.08 -6.01
N SER A 137 -0.56 14.46 -7.28
CA SER A 137 -0.12 15.79 -7.69
C SER A 137 -1.33 16.66 -8.00
N GLN A 138 -1.57 17.73 -7.23
CA GLN A 138 -2.70 18.65 -7.51
C GLN A 138 -2.51 19.42 -8.83
N HIS A 139 -1.26 19.69 -9.22
CA HIS A 139 -0.88 20.32 -10.49
C HIS A 139 0.44 19.72 -11.00
N PRO A 140 0.42 18.52 -11.62
CA PRO A 140 1.64 17.88 -12.06
C PRO A 140 2.33 18.71 -13.15
N ASN A 141 3.48 19.30 -12.82
CA ASN A 141 4.38 19.78 -13.86
C ASN A 141 5.06 18.56 -14.48
N HIS A 142 4.47 18.02 -15.55
CA HIS A 142 4.91 16.80 -16.22
C HIS A 142 6.38 16.85 -16.63
N ASP A 143 6.88 18.01 -17.04
CA ASP A 143 8.27 18.16 -17.48
C ASP A 143 9.27 17.92 -16.34
N SER A 144 8.80 18.02 -15.09
CA SER A 144 9.62 17.78 -13.90
C SER A 144 9.50 16.36 -13.34
N ILE A 145 8.61 15.53 -13.88
CA ILE A 145 8.39 14.13 -13.47
C ILE A 145 9.02 13.21 -14.50
N ALA A 146 9.92 12.32 -14.06
CA ALA A 146 10.58 11.37 -14.93
C ALA A 146 9.55 10.38 -15.53
N THR A 147 9.63 10.19 -16.85
CA THR A 147 8.79 9.22 -17.57
C THR A 147 9.06 7.81 -17.09
N VAL A 148 8.00 7.10 -16.71
CA VAL A 148 8.05 5.68 -16.39
C VAL A 148 8.09 4.90 -17.71
N SER A 149 8.99 3.92 -17.81
CA SER A 149 9.03 3.00 -18.95
C SER A 149 9.08 1.57 -18.46
N ASN A 150 8.47 0.67 -19.23
CA ASN A 150 8.63 -0.75 -19.01
C ASN A 150 9.99 -1.19 -19.56
N PRO A 151 10.66 -2.17 -18.91
CA PRO A 151 11.85 -2.75 -19.48
C PRO A 151 11.51 -3.38 -20.84
N PRO A 152 12.36 -3.22 -21.87
CA PRO A 152 12.16 -3.91 -23.13
C PRO A 152 12.20 -5.42 -22.94
N LEU A 153 11.57 -6.16 -23.86
CA LEU A 153 11.43 -7.63 -23.76
C LEU A 153 12.79 -8.33 -23.57
N TRP A 154 13.83 -7.86 -24.25
CA TRP A 154 15.17 -8.46 -24.17
C TRP A 154 15.82 -8.29 -22.78
N GLU A 155 15.64 -7.14 -22.13
CA GLU A 155 16.11 -6.93 -20.74
C GLU A 155 15.36 -7.84 -19.78
N SER A 156 14.04 -7.98 -19.98
CA SER A 156 13.22 -8.90 -19.22
C SER A 156 13.71 -10.35 -19.39
N ILE A 157 14.01 -10.79 -20.62
CA ILE A 157 14.56 -12.13 -20.88
C ILE A 157 15.90 -12.30 -20.15
N ILE A 158 16.83 -11.35 -20.28
CA ILE A 158 18.14 -11.42 -19.62
C ILE A 158 17.98 -11.48 -18.09
N ALA A 159 17.07 -10.70 -17.51
CA ALA A 159 16.82 -10.69 -16.07
C ALA A 159 16.36 -12.08 -15.57
N HIS A 160 15.47 -12.73 -16.32
CA HIS A 160 15.01 -14.09 -15.99
C HIS A 160 16.10 -15.15 -16.20
N LEU A 161 16.89 -15.06 -17.28
CA LEU A 161 18.02 -15.98 -17.53
C LEU A 161 19.11 -15.86 -16.46
N LYS A 162 19.34 -14.66 -15.90
CA LYS A 162 20.28 -14.45 -14.79
C LYS A 162 19.80 -15.05 -13.47
N LYS A 163 18.50 -15.34 -13.33
CA LYS A 163 17.89 -15.86 -12.11
C LYS A 163 16.91 -17.00 -12.41
N PRO A 164 17.39 -18.14 -12.95
CA PRO A 164 16.51 -19.22 -13.42
C PRO A 164 15.67 -19.83 -12.30
N LEU A 165 16.23 -19.96 -11.10
CA LEU A 165 15.49 -20.44 -9.92
C LEU A 165 14.38 -19.47 -9.51
N CYS A 166 14.60 -18.15 -9.60
CA CYS A 166 13.54 -17.17 -9.33
C CYS A 166 12.42 -17.29 -10.37
N LEU A 167 12.74 -17.46 -11.66
CA LEU A 167 11.73 -17.64 -12.71
C LEU A 167 10.89 -18.90 -12.45
N LEU A 168 11.54 -20.03 -12.15
CA LEU A 168 10.84 -21.29 -11.83
C LEU A 168 9.95 -21.13 -10.61
N ASN A 169 10.42 -20.47 -9.56
CA ASN A 169 9.62 -20.19 -8.36
C ASN A 169 8.41 -19.30 -8.68
N SER A 170 8.57 -18.27 -9.53
CA SER A 170 7.46 -17.43 -9.96
C SER A 170 6.41 -18.20 -10.77
N ILE A 171 6.83 -19.09 -11.67
CA ILE A 171 5.92 -19.95 -12.44
C ILE A 171 5.19 -20.91 -11.50
N TRP A 172 5.93 -21.57 -10.60
CA TRP A 172 5.38 -22.50 -9.63
C TRP A 172 4.34 -21.81 -8.73
N SER A 173 4.68 -20.64 -8.18
CA SER A 173 3.78 -19.83 -7.39
C SER A 173 2.53 -19.40 -8.16
N HIS A 174 2.68 -18.98 -9.43
CA HIS A 174 1.56 -18.62 -10.27
C HIS A 174 0.56 -19.77 -10.41
N ILE A 175 1.04 -21.00 -10.60
CA ILE A 175 0.21 -22.20 -10.67
C ILE A 175 -0.41 -22.52 -9.30
N GLN A 176 0.41 -22.54 -8.24
CA GLN A 176 -0.01 -22.90 -6.89
C GLN A 176 -1.07 -21.94 -6.33
N HIS A 177 -0.98 -20.66 -6.68
CA HIS A 177 -1.82 -19.58 -6.16
C HIS A 177 -2.72 -18.99 -7.23
N ASN A 178 -3.07 -19.73 -8.30
CA ASN A 178 -4.06 -19.34 -9.31
C ASN A 178 -3.87 -17.90 -9.85
N GLY A 179 -2.62 -17.47 -10.05
CA GLY A 179 -2.29 -16.17 -10.59
C GLY A 179 -2.53 -14.97 -9.68
N LEU A 180 -2.65 -15.15 -8.35
CA LEU A 180 -2.85 -14.05 -7.39
C LEU A 180 -1.85 -12.89 -7.54
N ALA A 181 -0.58 -13.17 -7.86
CA ALA A 181 0.43 -12.16 -8.15
C ALA A 181 0.03 -11.23 -9.32
N MET A 182 -0.52 -11.80 -10.39
CA MET A 182 -0.96 -11.05 -11.57
C MET A 182 -2.24 -10.28 -11.28
N ILE A 183 -3.18 -10.85 -10.52
CA ILE A 183 -4.40 -10.17 -10.09
C ILE A 183 -4.03 -8.94 -9.25
N SER A 184 -3.24 -9.14 -8.20
CA SER A 184 -2.85 -8.08 -7.26
C SER A 184 -2.16 -6.89 -7.96
N ALA A 185 -1.30 -7.16 -8.94
CA ALA A 185 -0.52 -6.14 -9.63
C ALA A 185 -1.23 -5.46 -10.82
N ASN A 186 -2.30 -6.07 -11.36
CA ASN A 186 -2.97 -5.57 -12.56
C ASN A 186 -4.42 -5.13 -12.35
N TYR A 187 -4.96 -5.34 -11.14
CA TYR A 187 -6.30 -4.89 -10.77
C TYR A 187 -6.25 -3.62 -9.89
N PRO A 188 -7.04 -2.57 -10.19
CA PRO A 188 -7.92 -2.42 -11.35
C PRO A 188 -7.14 -2.15 -12.64
N TYR A 189 -7.77 -2.40 -13.80
CA TYR A 189 -7.14 -2.33 -15.12
C TYR A 189 -6.31 -1.06 -15.34
N PHE A 190 -6.88 0.10 -14.99
CA PHE A 190 -6.30 1.41 -15.28
C PHE A 190 -5.07 1.75 -14.42
N LEU A 191 -4.74 0.92 -13.41
CA LEU A 191 -3.55 1.07 -12.56
C LEU A 191 -2.54 -0.07 -12.76
N GLY A 192 -2.77 -0.98 -13.71
CA GLY A 192 -1.94 -2.18 -13.84
C GLY A 192 -0.45 -1.89 -14.00
N ILE A 193 0.38 -2.51 -13.15
CA ILE A 193 1.83 -2.29 -13.09
C ILE A 193 2.58 -3.22 -14.04
N MET A 194 2.12 -4.46 -14.18
CA MET A 194 2.80 -5.50 -14.97
C MET A 194 2.22 -5.64 -16.38
N ARG A 195 1.59 -4.57 -16.88
CA ARG A 195 0.99 -4.53 -18.22
C ARG A 195 1.99 -3.99 -19.22
N THR A 196 1.99 -4.60 -20.41
CA THR A 196 2.90 -4.23 -21.49
C THR A 196 2.30 -3.22 -22.46
N ASP A 197 0.98 -3.10 -22.48
CA ASP A 197 0.22 -2.23 -23.40
C ASP A 197 -0.02 -0.82 -22.85
N ILE A 198 0.10 -0.64 -21.53
CA ILE A 198 -0.10 0.65 -20.87
C ILE A 198 0.98 0.90 -19.81
N VAL A 199 1.35 2.17 -19.62
CA VAL A 199 2.11 2.65 -18.46
C VAL A 199 1.30 3.77 -17.83
N PRO A 200 0.34 3.46 -16.93
CA PRO A 200 -0.63 4.43 -16.42
C PRO A 200 0.02 5.65 -15.76
N TYR A 201 1.22 5.45 -15.22
CA TYR A 201 1.95 6.41 -14.41
C TYR A 201 2.60 7.55 -15.18
N ASN A 202 2.37 7.61 -16.50
CA ASN A 202 2.67 8.78 -17.33
C ASN A 202 1.42 9.63 -17.65
N ASP A 203 0.22 9.16 -17.29
CA ASP A 203 -1.03 9.88 -17.52
C ASP A 203 -1.23 10.94 -16.41
N PRO A 204 -1.41 12.23 -16.76
CA PRO A 204 -1.69 13.29 -15.81
C PRO A 204 -2.83 13.01 -14.83
N LYS A 205 -3.91 12.42 -15.31
CA LYS A 205 -5.09 12.15 -14.49
C LYS A 205 -4.78 11.08 -13.45
N ILE A 206 -3.93 10.11 -13.78
CA ILE A 206 -3.47 9.08 -12.83
C ILE A 206 -2.54 9.70 -11.78
N LEU A 207 -1.63 10.58 -12.21
CA LEU A 207 -0.70 11.27 -11.31
C LEU A 207 -1.39 12.17 -10.28
N GLU A 208 -2.59 12.66 -10.58
CA GLU A 208 -3.44 13.41 -9.65
C GLU A 208 -4.10 12.54 -8.58
N LEU A 209 -4.23 11.24 -8.80
CA LEU A 209 -4.91 10.34 -7.86
C LEU A 209 -4.07 10.18 -6.59
N PRO A 210 -4.57 10.54 -5.39
CA PRO A 210 -3.80 10.44 -4.15
C PRO A 210 -3.78 9.00 -3.59
N LEU A 211 -3.50 8.00 -4.44
CA LEU A 211 -3.56 6.59 -4.08
C LEU A 211 -2.30 6.17 -3.30
N ILE A 212 -2.50 5.81 -2.03
CA ILE A 212 -1.43 5.47 -1.08
C ILE A 212 -0.61 4.25 -1.49
N SER A 213 -1.16 3.38 -2.35
CA SER A 213 -0.44 2.21 -2.83
C SER A 213 0.73 2.53 -3.76
N CYS A 214 0.67 3.62 -4.51
CA CYS A 214 1.65 3.87 -5.56
C CYS A 214 1.93 5.34 -5.92
N MET A 215 1.07 6.30 -5.55
CA MET A 215 1.07 7.66 -6.09
C MET A 215 1.79 8.70 -5.24
N GLY A 216 2.89 8.32 -4.61
CA GLY A 216 3.87 9.26 -4.09
C GLY A 216 4.72 9.81 -5.23
N ILE A 217 4.88 11.12 -5.32
CA ILE A 217 5.64 11.78 -6.39
C ILE A 217 6.60 12.78 -5.75
N GLY A 218 7.90 12.63 -6.02
CA GLY A 218 8.89 13.52 -5.42
C GLY A 218 10.33 13.19 -5.73
N THR A 219 11.25 13.77 -4.96
CA THR A 219 12.66 13.41 -4.93
C THR A 219 12.95 12.48 -3.74
N ALA A 220 14.05 11.73 -3.81
CA ALA A 220 14.49 10.91 -2.67
C ALA A 220 14.77 11.77 -1.42
N GLU A 221 15.34 12.96 -1.62
CA GLU A 221 15.55 13.94 -0.55
C GLU A 221 14.22 14.42 0.06
N GLY A 222 13.25 14.77 -0.78
CA GLY A 222 11.92 15.20 -0.33
C GLY A 222 11.21 14.11 0.48
N PHE A 223 11.27 12.87 0.01
CA PHE A 223 10.75 11.72 0.75
C PHE A 223 11.44 11.57 2.13
N ALA A 224 12.77 11.62 2.17
CA ALA A 224 13.53 11.51 3.41
C ALA A 224 13.21 12.64 4.40
N LYS A 225 13.09 13.89 3.92
CA LYS A 225 12.68 15.04 4.73
C LYS A 225 11.26 14.87 5.28
N ALA A 226 10.33 14.37 4.47
CA ALA A 226 8.97 14.11 4.91
C ALA A 226 8.92 13.04 6.01
N VAL A 227 9.66 11.93 5.87
CA VAL A 227 9.75 10.90 6.90
C VAL A 227 10.39 11.48 8.18
N ARG A 228 11.44 12.28 8.05
CA ARG A 228 12.09 12.98 9.17
C ARG A 228 11.13 13.89 9.93
N GLN A 229 10.25 14.62 9.24
CA GLN A 229 9.26 15.51 9.88
C GLN A 229 8.36 14.77 10.88
N VAL A 230 7.98 13.52 10.60
CA VAL A 230 7.14 12.72 11.51
C VAL A 230 7.81 12.59 12.89
N PHE A 231 9.12 12.39 12.90
CA PHE A 231 9.91 12.23 14.11
C PHE A 231 10.25 13.58 14.76
N GLU A 232 10.61 14.60 13.98
CA GLU A 232 10.91 15.93 14.52
C GLU A 232 9.70 16.59 15.19
N LYS A 233 8.52 16.43 14.59
CA LYS A 233 7.24 16.89 15.16
C LYS A 233 6.71 15.96 16.25
N LYS A 234 7.41 14.85 16.55
CA LYS A 234 7.03 13.85 17.56
C LYS A 234 5.57 13.37 17.40
N LEU A 235 5.15 13.12 16.16
CA LEU A 235 3.77 12.73 15.85
C LEU A 235 3.44 11.30 16.30
N ILE A 236 4.46 10.49 16.57
CA ILE A 236 4.34 9.12 17.05
C ILE A 236 4.87 9.06 18.49
N SER A 237 4.05 8.55 19.39
CA SER A 237 4.40 8.34 20.80
C SER A 237 5.47 7.26 20.96
N GLU A 238 6.21 7.29 22.06
CA GLU A 238 7.23 6.28 22.36
C GLU A 238 6.64 4.86 22.48
N GLU A 239 5.45 4.73 23.05
CA GLU A 239 4.74 3.44 23.15
C GLU A 239 4.47 2.85 21.76
N VAL A 240 3.90 3.64 20.86
CA VAL A 240 3.63 3.19 19.48
C VAL A 240 4.93 2.95 18.74
N TRP A 241 5.95 3.79 18.92
CA TRP A 241 7.27 3.56 18.31
C TRP A 241 7.88 2.23 18.74
N ASN A 242 7.81 1.89 20.02
CA ASN A 242 8.28 0.61 20.53
C ASN A 242 7.49 -0.57 19.93
N LEU A 243 6.19 -0.40 19.69
CA LEU A 243 5.39 -1.39 18.97
C LEU A 243 5.87 -1.56 17.52
N LEU A 244 6.16 -0.45 16.82
CA LEU A 244 6.63 -0.44 15.44
C LEU A 244 8.06 -0.97 15.26
N SER A 245 8.86 -1.05 16.32
CA SER A 245 10.26 -1.50 16.23
C SER A 245 10.42 -2.95 15.76
N ARG A 246 9.37 -3.77 15.88
CA ARG A 246 9.40 -5.19 15.54
C ARG A 246 8.29 -5.57 14.55
N PRO A 247 8.53 -6.56 13.66
CA PRO A 247 7.48 -7.10 12.81
C PRO A 247 6.38 -7.79 13.64
N THR A 248 5.16 -7.83 13.09
CA THR A 248 4.08 -8.66 13.64
C THR A 248 4.39 -10.14 13.42
N THR A 249 4.69 -10.51 12.17
CA THR A 249 5.03 -11.89 11.80
C THR A 249 6.01 -11.93 10.62
N THR A 250 6.81 -13.00 10.60
CA THR A 250 7.64 -13.41 9.47
C THR A 250 7.06 -14.70 8.91
N GLU A 251 6.50 -14.63 7.70
CA GLU A 251 5.80 -15.74 7.06
C GLU A 251 5.88 -15.59 5.54
N GLU A 252 5.51 -16.64 4.82
CA GLU A 252 5.39 -16.62 3.37
C GLU A 252 4.25 -15.68 2.92
N ASP A 253 4.53 -14.83 1.94
CA ASP A 253 3.53 -14.04 1.24
C ASP A 253 3.17 -14.72 -0.08
N ILE A 254 1.91 -15.12 -0.25
CA ILE A 254 1.45 -15.91 -1.41
C ILE A 254 1.34 -15.11 -2.70
N VAL A 255 1.48 -13.78 -2.64
CA VAL A 255 1.53 -12.90 -3.82
C VAL A 255 2.98 -12.62 -4.19
N LEU A 256 3.82 -12.27 -3.21
CA LEU A 256 5.25 -12.00 -3.43
C LEU A 256 6.08 -13.27 -3.55
N SER A 257 5.52 -14.45 -3.23
CA SER A 257 6.17 -15.76 -3.33
C SER A 257 7.49 -15.83 -2.57
N SER A 258 7.54 -15.17 -1.41
CA SER A 258 8.74 -15.06 -0.58
C SER A 258 8.38 -14.87 0.88
N VAL A 259 9.27 -15.33 1.77
CA VAL A 259 9.15 -15.07 3.20
C VAL A 259 9.44 -13.60 3.46
N LYS A 260 8.50 -12.92 4.12
CA LYS A 260 8.59 -11.50 4.44
C LYS A 260 8.20 -11.24 5.89
N SER A 261 8.92 -10.30 6.50
CA SER A 261 8.58 -9.75 7.80
C SER A 261 7.76 -8.49 7.59
N PHE A 262 6.50 -8.51 8.02
CA PHE A 262 5.61 -7.35 7.98
C PHE A 262 5.07 -7.04 9.37
N GLY A 263 4.69 -5.79 9.57
CA GLY A 263 3.95 -5.34 10.74
C GLY A 263 3.53 -3.89 10.62
N HIS A 264 2.32 -3.59 11.07
CA HIS A 264 1.81 -2.22 11.22
C HIS A 264 1.90 -1.37 9.93
N GLY A 265 1.83 -2.01 8.76
CA GLY A 265 1.93 -1.35 7.45
C GLY A 265 3.36 -1.15 6.93
N PHE A 266 4.36 -1.75 7.59
CA PHE A 266 5.77 -1.70 7.19
C PHE A 266 6.31 -3.10 6.84
N THR A 267 7.32 -3.10 5.96
CA THR A 267 8.21 -4.25 5.75
C THR A 267 9.45 -4.10 6.61
N TYR A 268 9.89 -5.18 7.23
CA TYR A 268 11.06 -5.24 8.09
C TYR A 268 12.16 -6.04 7.42
N GLU A 269 13.37 -5.50 7.43
CA GLU A 269 14.56 -6.16 6.93
C GLU A 269 15.63 -6.08 8.02
N GLN A 270 16.48 -7.10 8.10
CA GLN A 270 17.56 -7.10 9.07
C GLN A 270 18.58 -6.02 8.70
N HIS A 271 19.07 -5.28 9.70
CA HIS A 271 20.05 -4.24 9.46
C HIS A 271 21.29 -4.83 8.75
N PRO A 272 21.77 -4.24 7.64
CA PRO A 272 22.78 -4.88 6.79
C PRO A 272 24.13 -5.11 7.47
N VAL A 273 24.43 -4.35 8.53
CA VAL A 273 25.70 -4.44 9.28
C VAL A 273 25.54 -4.74 10.78
N HIS A 274 24.34 -4.62 11.33
CA HIS A 274 24.12 -4.85 12.77
C HIS A 274 23.28 -6.11 12.95
N LYS A 275 23.94 -7.18 13.41
CA LYS A 275 23.29 -8.46 13.75
C LYS A 275 22.68 -8.38 15.16
N GLY A 276 21.75 -7.46 15.36
CA GLY A 276 20.86 -7.46 16.53
C GLY A 276 19.52 -8.14 16.18
N PRO A 277 18.67 -8.47 17.18
CA PRO A 277 17.26 -8.69 16.90
C PRO A 277 16.68 -7.42 16.24
N CYS A 278 15.84 -7.61 15.22
CA CYS A 278 15.13 -6.54 14.52
C CYS A 278 14.42 -5.60 15.50
#